data_AF-A0A7S2F706-F1
#
_entry.id   AF-A0A7S2F706-F1
#
_cell.length_a   1.000
_cell.length_b   1.000
_cell.length_c   1.000
_cell.angle_alpha   90.00
_cell.angle_beta   90.00
_cell.angle_gamma   90.00
#
_symmetry.space_group_name_H-M   'P 1'
#
loop_
_entity.id
_entity.type
_entity.pdbx_description
1 polymer ?
#
loop_
_entity_poly.entity_id
_entity_poly.type
_entity_poly.pdbx_seq_one_letter_code
_entity_poly.pdbx_strand_id
1 'polypeptide(L)'
;DAYPPTVNDPDLYQWVEGLVKNTSAYPGEEGNGGVTRISPTMGGEDFSFITEKVPSVFLVLGQGEKAWHGVDDEGVDFGPIDTTVTVHNSKFVLNEGVLIHGVVMHAHLALEKLKVLRGGGR
;
A
#
# COMPACT_ATOMS: atom_id res chain seq x y z
N ASP A 1 4.83 22.89 -15.26
CA ASP A 1 5.76 21.74 -15.21
C ASP A 1 5.00 20.47 -14.90
N ALA A 2 5.33 19.38 -15.60
CA ALA A 2 4.76 18.07 -15.35
C ALA A 2 5.55 17.37 -14.24
N TYR A 3 4.88 16.55 -13.42
CA TYR A 3 5.56 15.70 -12.45
C TYR A 3 6.46 14.68 -13.19
N PRO A 4 7.70 14.45 -12.71
CA PRO A 4 8.51 13.35 -13.24
C PRO A 4 7.82 12.00 -12.98
N PRO A 5 8.25 10.92 -13.67
CA PRO A 5 7.76 9.59 -13.34
C PRO A 5 8.11 9.22 -11.88
N THR A 6 7.14 8.68 -11.15
CA THR A 6 7.42 8.07 -9.83
C THR A 6 8.10 6.72 -10.05
N VAL A 7 9.38 6.63 -9.68
CA VAL A 7 10.20 5.42 -9.89
C VAL A 7 10.57 4.80 -8.55
N ASN A 8 10.20 3.54 -8.35
CA ASN A 8 10.62 2.78 -7.18
C ASN A 8 12.08 2.38 -7.31
N ASP A 9 12.86 2.60 -6.25
CA ASP A 9 14.22 2.08 -6.13
C ASP A 9 14.18 0.54 -6.17
N PRO A 10 14.95 -0.11 -7.07
CA PRO A 10 14.82 -1.54 -7.31
C PRO A 10 15.23 -2.39 -6.10
N ASP A 11 16.26 -1.97 -5.37
CA ASP A 11 16.78 -2.72 -4.22
C ASP A 11 15.84 -2.57 -3.02
N LEU A 12 15.33 -1.36 -2.79
CA LEU A 12 14.34 -1.10 -1.74
C LEU A 12 13.02 -1.82 -2.04
N TYR A 13 12.58 -1.83 -3.29
CA TYR A 13 11.38 -2.57 -3.71
C TYR A 13 11.54 -4.08 -3.48
N GLN A 14 12.67 -4.66 -3.89
CA GLN A 14 12.95 -6.09 -3.65
C GLN A 14 12.98 -6.43 -2.16
N TRP A 15 13.57 -5.56 -1.34
CA TRP A 15 13.58 -5.72 0.10
C TRP A 15 12.16 -5.69 0.69
N VAL A 16 11.33 -4.72 0.31
CA VAL A 16 9.92 -4.64 0.75
C VAL A 16 9.14 -5.87 0.29
N GLU A 17 9.21 -6.23 -0.99
CA GLU A 17 8.51 -7.39 -1.54
C GLU A 17 8.89 -8.67 -0.79
N GLY A 18 10.17 -8.88 -0.53
CA GLY A 18 10.66 -10.02 0.25
C GLY A 18 10.18 -10.00 1.70
N LEU A 19 10.19 -8.83 2.36
CA LEU A 19 9.73 -8.71 3.74
C LEU A 19 8.22 -8.99 3.87
N VAL A 20 7.40 -8.46 2.96
CA VAL A 20 5.94 -8.64 2.97
C VAL A 20 5.55 -10.09 2.69
N LYS A 21 6.21 -10.75 1.73
CA LYS A 21 5.94 -12.16 1.41
C LYS A 21 6.29 -13.14 2.53
N ASN A 22 7.29 -12.81 3.36
CA ASN A 22 7.86 -13.72 4.35
C ASN A 22 7.38 -13.48 5.79
N THR A 23 6.38 -12.61 5.99
CA THR A 23 5.84 -12.30 7.31
C THR A 23 4.38 -12.67 7.41
N SER A 24 3.94 -13.07 8.60
CA SER A 24 2.51 -13.26 8.93
C SER A 24 1.82 -11.96 9.34
N ALA A 25 2.54 -10.83 9.34
CA ALA A 25 1.99 -9.53 9.71
C ALA A 25 0.94 -8.98 8.72
N TYR A 26 0.88 -9.53 7.50
CA TYR A 26 -0.04 -9.10 6.45
C TYR A 26 -1.04 -10.21 6.11
N PRO A 27 -2.33 -9.89 6.00
CA PRO A 27 -3.31 -10.85 5.50
C PRO A 27 -3.07 -11.10 4.02
N GLY A 28 -3.08 -12.37 3.63
CA GLY A 28 -2.92 -12.78 2.24
C GLY A 28 -3.03 -14.29 2.09
N GLU A 29 -3.18 -14.76 0.86
CA GLU A 29 -3.10 -16.19 0.55
C GLU A 29 -1.75 -16.75 0.99
N GLU A 30 -1.74 -18.00 1.48
CA GLU A 30 -0.53 -18.69 1.93
C GLU A 30 0.57 -18.60 0.85
N GLY A 31 1.73 -18.07 1.24
CA GLY A 31 2.93 -18.03 0.40
C GLY A 31 3.17 -16.74 -0.42
N ASN A 32 2.26 -15.76 -0.41
CA ASN A 32 2.47 -14.49 -1.13
C ASN A 32 2.20 -13.21 -0.31
N GLY A 33 1.68 -13.33 0.92
CA GLY A 33 1.48 -12.18 1.84
C GLY A 33 0.59 -11.07 1.28
N GLY A 34 -0.27 -11.38 0.29
CA GLY A 34 -1.13 -10.40 -0.39
C GLY A 34 -0.43 -9.53 -1.44
N VAL A 35 0.83 -9.79 -1.80
CA VAL A 35 1.58 -8.95 -2.76
C VAL A 35 1.12 -9.19 -4.19
N THR A 36 0.71 -8.13 -4.88
CA THR A 36 0.42 -8.18 -6.33
C THR A 36 1.29 -7.17 -7.06
N ARG A 37 1.91 -7.60 -8.17
CA ARG A 37 2.61 -6.70 -9.08
C ARG A 37 1.60 -6.05 -10.02
N ILE A 38 1.56 -4.73 -10.03
CA ILE A 38 0.72 -3.96 -10.94
C ILE A 38 1.55 -3.41 -12.10
N SER A 39 0.90 -3.19 -13.24
CA SER A 39 1.53 -2.47 -14.36
C SER A 39 1.74 -1.00 -14.00
N PRO A 40 2.76 -0.33 -14.57
CA PRO A 40 2.92 1.11 -14.45
C PRO A 40 1.63 1.85 -14.84
N THR A 41 1.32 2.93 -14.14
CA THR A 41 0.15 3.76 -14.41
C THR A 41 0.57 5.09 -15.06
N MET A 42 -0.37 5.74 -15.75
CA MET A 42 -0.15 7.06 -16.37
C MET A 42 -0.57 8.22 -15.47
N GLY A 43 -0.96 7.96 -14.21
CA GLY A 43 -1.29 9.00 -13.25
C GLY A 43 -0.04 9.76 -12.80
N GLY A 44 -0.15 11.08 -12.67
CA GLY A 44 0.91 11.90 -12.09
C GLY A 44 0.81 11.89 -10.56
N GLU A 45 1.95 11.68 -9.90
CA GLU A 45 2.06 11.64 -8.43
C GLU A 45 3.27 12.48 -8.01
N ASP A 46 3.09 13.40 -7.05
CA ASP A 46 4.14 14.35 -6.66
C ASP A 46 5.20 13.73 -5.74
N PHE A 47 4.92 12.52 -5.21
CA PHE A 47 5.93 11.65 -4.59
C PHE A 47 7.13 11.40 -5.51
N SER A 48 6.96 11.55 -6.83
CA SER A 48 8.04 11.54 -7.82
C SER A 48 9.22 12.45 -7.45
N PHE A 49 8.97 13.66 -6.92
CA PHE A 49 10.02 14.58 -6.49
C PHE A 49 10.85 14.07 -5.29
N ILE A 50 10.29 13.14 -4.50
CA ILE A 50 11.00 12.45 -3.42
C ILE A 50 11.84 11.31 -4.03
N THR A 51 11.25 10.53 -4.94
CA THR A 51 11.94 9.41 -5.59
C THR A 51 13.18 9.83 -6.40
N GLU A 52 13.22 11.06 -6.90
CA GLU A 52 14.41 11.61 -7.60
C GLU A 52 15.60 11.88 -6.66
N LYS A 53 15.36 12.04 -5.35
CA LYS A 53 16.36 12.54 -4.40
C LYS A 53 16.91 11.47 -3.47
N VAL A 54 16.07 10.50 -3.08
CA VAL A 54 16.45 9.44 -2.13
C VAL A 54 15.83 8.11 -2.54
N PRO A 55 16.50 6.96 -2.28
CA PRO A 55 15.92 5.64 -2.51
C PRO A 55 14.55 5.53 -1.84
N SER A 56 13.52 5.30 -2.65
CA SER A 56 12.13 5.39 -2.23
C SER A 56 11.30 4.29 -2.87
N VAL A 57 10.21 3.91 -2.22
CA VAL A 57 9.24 2.96 -2.76
C VAL A 57 7.84 3.50 -2.54
N PHE A 58 7.05 3.55 -3.61
CA PHE A 58 5.65 3.90 -3.64
C PHE A 58 4.84 2.61 -3.86
N LEU A 59 3.96 2.31 -2.92
CA LEU A 59 3.18 1.08 -2.87
C LEU A 59 1.69 1.43 -2.92
N VAL A 60 0.90 0.55 -3.53
CA VAL A 60 -0.56 0.67 -3.55
C VAL A 60 -1.16 -0.37 -2.61
N LEU A 61 -2.05 0.08 -1.73
CA LEU A 61 -2.84 -0.80 -0.87
C LEU A 61 -4.19 -1.09 -1.55
N GLY A 62 -4.46 -2.36 -1.83
CA GLY A 62 -5.73 -2.79 -2.42
C GLY A 62 -6.89 -2.59 -1.43
N GLN A 63 -7.97 -1.96 -1.90
CA GLN A 63 -9.18 -1.70 -1.08
C GLN A 63 -10.49 -2.13 -1.76
N GLY A 64 -10.42 -2.54 -3.04
CA GLY A 64 -11.60 -2.82 -3.86
C GLY A 64 -12.31 -4.11 -3.47
N GLU A 65 -13.59 -3.98 -3.13
CA GLU A 65 -14.49 -5.06 -2.76
C GLU A 65 -15.90 -4.72 -3.28
N LYS A 66 -16.54 -5.67 -3.98
CA LYS A 66 -17.81 -5.40 -4.70
C LYS A 66 -19.03 -5.31 -3.78
N ALA A 67 -18.95 -5.88 -2.59
CA ALA A 67 -20.05 -5.99 -1.64
C ALA A 67 -19.53 -5.76 -0.22
N TRP A 68 -18.80 -4.66 -0.03
CA TRP A 68 -18.24 -4.30 1.26
C TRP A 68 -19.33 -3.81 2.22
N HIS A 69 -19.24 -4.21 3.48
CA HIS A 69 -20.09 -3.74 4.56
C HIS A 69 -19.25 -2.94 5.56
N GLY A 70 -19.65 -1.70 5.80
CA GLY A 70 -19.11 -0.86 6.86
C GLY A 70 -20.06 -0.78 8.05
N VAL A 71 -19.54 -0.40 9.21
CA VAL A 71 -20.30 -0.21 10.44
C VAL A 71 -20.01 1.20 10.94
N ASP A 72 -21.05 2.00 11.19
CA ASP A 72 -20.89 3.35 11.75
C ASP A 72 -20.60 3.34 13.25
N ASP A 73 -20.40 4.52 13.84
CA ASP A 73 -20.08 4.68 15.27
C ASP A 73 -21.21 4.16 16.18
N GLU A 74 -22.44 4.07 15.66
CA GLU A 74 -23.62 3.53 16.35
C GLU A 74 -23.79 2.01 16.16
N GLY A 75 -22.95 1.36 15.36
CA GLY A 75 -23.00 -0.07 15.10
C GLY A 75 -23.95 -0.48 13.96
N VAL A 76 -24.39 0.46 13.13
CA VAL A 76 -25.31 0.22 12.02
C VAL A 76 -24.52 -0.20 10.77
N ASP A 77 -24.92 -1.33 10.19
CA ASP A 77 -24.42 -1.79 8.88
C ASP A 77 -25.01 -0.93 7.76
N PHE A 78 -24.15 -0.34 6.92
CA PHE A 78 -24.54 0.50 5.79
C PHE A 78 -24.16 -0.06 4.41
N GLY A 79 -23.83 -1.36 4.32
CA GLY A 79 -23.54 -2.08 3.08
C GLY A 79 -24.76 -2.76 2.42
N PRO A 80 -24.56 -3.45 1.29
CA PRO A 80 -23.31 -3.61 0.56
C PRO A 80 -22.97 -2.38 -0.31
N ILE A 81 -21.69 -1.99 -0.35
CA ILE A 81 -21.15 -0.92 -1.19
C ILE A 81 -20.08 -1.49 -2.13
N ASP A 82 -20.08 -1.04 -3.38
CA ASP A 82 -19.01 -1.32 -4.33
C ASP A 82 -17.87 -0.32 -4.12
N THR A 83 -16.77 -0.76 -3.50
CA THR A 83 -15.57 0.06 -3.32
C THR A 83 -14.59 -0.08 -4.49
N THR A 84 -14.93 -0.80 -5.57
CA THR A 84 -14.02 -0.95 -6.74
C THR A 84 -13.99 0.28 -7.65
N VAL A 85 -14.83 1.28 -7.38
CA VAL A 85 -14.85 2.55 -8.09
C VAL A 85 -13.51 3.29 -7.90
N THR A 86 -12.92 3.77 -9.00
CA THR A 86 -11.58 4.38 -8.98
C THR A 86 -11.57 5.77 -8.36
N VAL A 87 -10.37 6.22 -7.94
CA VAL A 87 -10.11 7.59 -7.51
C VAL A 87 -10.59 8.63 -8.54
N HIS A 88 -10.91 9.83 -8.05
CA HIS A 88 -11.51 10.96 -8.82
C HIS A 88 -12.94 10.74 -9.35
N ASN A 89 -13.58 9.61 -9.04
CA ASN A 89 -15.00 9.41 -9.32
C ASN A 89 -15.86 9.93 -8.15
N SER A 90 -16.99 10.59 -8.43
CA SER A 90 -17.95 11.05 -7.40
C SER A 90 -18.56 9.93 -6.53
N LYS A 91 -18.47 8.68 -6.99
CA LYS A 91 -18.94 7.49 -6.27
C LYS A 91 -17.79 6.71 -5.61
N PHE A 92 -16.59 7.27 -5.58
CA PHE A 92 -15.47 6.67 -4.85
C PHE A 92 -15.85 6.54 -3.37
N VAL A 93 -15.70 5.33 -2.84
CA VAL A 93 -15.86 5.01 -1.41
C VAL A 93 -14.65 4.20 -0.98
N LEU A 94 -14.12 4.50 0.20
CA LEU A 94 -12.99 3.79 0.79
C LEU A 94 -13.50 2.62 1.64
N ASN A 95 -12.98 1.42 1.42
CA ASN A 95 -13.10 0.31 2.37
C ASN A 95 -12.25 0.63 3.62
N GLU A 96 -12.87 1.09 4.70
CA GLU A 96 -12.14 1.45 5.93
C GLU A 96 -11.53 0.24 6.64
N GLY A 97 -12.01 -0.98 6.35
CA GLY A 97 -11.43 -2.22 6.84
C GLY A 97 -9.95 -2.41 6.44
N VAL A 98 -9.48 -1.71 5.39
CA VAL A 98 -8.06 -1.78 4.99
C VAL A 98 -7.16 -0.76 5.68
N LEU A 99 -7.71 0.22 6.41
CA LEU A 99 -6.91 1.27 7.06
C LEU A 99 -5.87 0.70 8.02
N ILE A 100 -6.23 -0.33 8.78
CA ILE A 100 -5.32 -0.99 9.71
C ILE A 100 -4.14 -1.66 8.97
N HIS A 101 -4.34 -2.19 7.77
CA HIS A 101 -3.26 -2.75 6.96
C HIS A 101 -2.26 -1.67 6.55
N GLY A 102 -2.76 -0.48 6.20
CA GLY A 102 -1.91 0.68 5.90
C GLY A 102 -1.04 1.09 7.09
N VAL A 103 -1.60 1.11 8.31
CA VAL A 103 -0.87 1.40 9.55
C VAL A 103 0.19 0.34 9.83
N VAL A 104 -0.20 -0.94 9.81
CA VAL A 104 0.72 -2.07 10.05
C VAL A 104 1.86 -2.05 9.03
N MET A 105 1.57 -1.83 7.75
CA MET A 105 2.59 -1.75 6.70
C MET A 105 3.60 -0.64 6.95
N HIS A 106 3.15 0.59 7.20
CA HIS A 106 4.08 1.70 7.46
C HIS A 106 4.94 1.47 8.71
N ALA A 107 4.31 1.06 9.82
CA ALA A 107 5.02 0.84 11.08
C ALA A 107 6.02 -0.31 10.97
N HIS A 108 5.61 -1.44 10.39
CA HIS A 108 6.44 -2.62 10.24
C HIS A 108 7.64 -2.37 9.31
N LEU A 109 7.40 -1.77 8.12
CA LEU A 109 8.49 -1.44 7.19
C LEU A 109 9.50 -0.47 7.81
N ALA A 110 9.04 0.56 8.53
CA ALA A 110 9.93 1.50 9.19
C ALA A 110 10.79 0.82 10.26
N LEU A 111 10.19 0.00 11.13
CA LEU A 111 10.90 -0.70 12.20
C LEU A 111 11.91 -1.71 11.65
N GLU A 112 11.56 -2.48 10.63
CA GLU A 112 12.48 -3.43 10.00
C GLU A 112 13.62 -2.72 9.29
N LYS A 113 13.34 -1.61 8.58
CA LYS A 113 14.41 -0.83 7.93
C LYS A 113 15.38 -0.25 8.95
N LEU A 114 14.88 0.25 10.09
CA LEU A 114 15.73 0.74 11.19
C LEU A 114 16.60 -0.36 11.78
N LYS A 115 16.12 -1.60 11.90
CA LYS A 115 16.94 -2.75 12.33
C LYS A 115 18.08 -3.02 11.35
N VAL A 116 17.80 -3.00 10.04
CA VAL A 116 18.82 -3.16 8.98
C VAL A 116 19.86 -2.05 9.06
N LEU A 117 19.43 -0.80 9.17
CA LEU A 117 20.33 0.36 9.24
C LEU A 117 21.19 0.36 10.53
N ARG A 118 20.61 -0.03 11.67
CA ARG A 118 21.34 -0.14 12.95
C ARG A 118 22.33 -1.31 12.95
N GLY A 119 22.02 -2.39 12.23
CA GLY A 119 22.85 -3.59 12.18
C GLY A 119 24.17 -3.42 11.45
N GLY A 120 24.38 -2.31 10.72
CA GLY A 120 25.45 -2.17 9.74
C GLY A 120 25.17 -3.10 8.56
N GLY A 121 24.75 -2.55 7.42
CA GLY A 121 24.40 -3.31 6.24
C GLY A 121 25.38 -4.46 5.98
N ARG A 122 24.85 -5.68 5.89
CA ARG A 122 25.60 -6.77 5.26
C ARG A 122 25.61 -6.55 3.77
#